data_AF-A0A4P6YTU9-F1
#
_entry.id   AF-A0A4P6YTU9-F1
#
_cell.length_a   1.000
_cell.length_b   1.000
_cell.length_c   1.000
_cell.angle_alpha   90.00
_cell.angle_beta   90.00
_cell.angle_gamma   90.00
#
_symmetry.space_group_name_H-M   'P 1'
#
loop_
_entity.id
_entity.type
_entity.pdbx_description
1 polymer ?
#
loop_
_entity_poly.entity_id
_entity_poly.type
_entity_poly.pdbx_seq_one_letter_code
_entity_poly.pdbx_strand_id
1 'polypeptide(L)'
;MKTLVIVAHPDFEHSATQQFLYHGLPSGEDVTRHHLDKLSELDVTVEQQLLREHDRIIFQFPLYWYSTPTSLRNWQDQVLTQGFAFGAGAVLNGKEFGIVVSFSDALREYQAGGQEQYTISEILRPLQAMAHKLGWQYRTPLMISQFAYKNDEERLALIMEYQRYLTQAGTGFAATQEWYLAQLATLIAQTDSELAQAKLEAVYEQMLANRDDLTELHWTVDMIKNEEEGY
;
A
#
# COMPACT_ATOMS: atom_id res chain seq x y z
N MET A 1 5.03 10.72 -7.91
CA MET A 1 5.32 9.27 -7.86
C MET A 1 4.08 8.57 -8.35
N LYS A 2 4.16 7.82 -9.44
CA LYS A 2 2.98 7.19 -10.05
C LYS A 2 2.79 5.78 -9.52
N THR A 3 1.57 5.46 -9.08
CA THR A 3 1.21 4.17 -8.51
C THR A 3 0.25 3.43 -9.42
N LEU A 4 0.62 2.21 -9.83
CA LEU A 4 -0.25 1.29 -10.55
C LEU A 4 -0.85 0.30 -9.56
N VAL A 5 -2.18 0.28 -9.44
CA VAL A 5 -2.92 -0.70 -8.66
C VAL A 5 -3.54 -1.71 -9.60
N ILE A 6 -2.98 -2.92 -9.62
CA ILE A 6 -3.49 -4.05 -10.37
C ILE A 6 -4.52 -4.78 -9.50
N VAL A 7 -5.79 -4.62 -9.86
CA VAL A 7 -6.92 -5.20 -9.15
C VAL A 7 -7.30 -6.51 -9.82
N ALA A 8 -7.17 -7.61 -9.08
CA ALA A 8 -7.60 -8.94 -9.50
C ALA A 8 -8.70 -9.43 -8.56
N HIS A 9 -9.94 -9.30 -9.00
CA HIS A 9 -11.12 -9.76 -8.28
C HIS A 9 -12.20 -10.18 -9.29
N PRO A 10 -12.46 -11.49 -9.45
CA PRO A 10 -13.42 -11.99 -10.45
C PRO A 10 -14.83 -11.42 -10.29
N ASP A 11 -15.27 -11.18 -9.05
CA ASP A 11 -16.58 -10.62 -8.73
C ASP A 11 -16.48 -9.20 -8.14
N PHE A 12 -15.82 -8.29 -8.86
CA PHE A 12 -15.55 -6.93 -8.36
C PHE A 12 -16.83 -6.13 -8.07
N GLU A 13 -17.86 -6.28 -8.90
CA GLU A 13 -19.11 -5.49 -8.82
C GLU A 13 -19.90 -5.78 -7.54
N HIS A 14 -19.87 -7.02 -7.04
CA HIS A 14 -20.61 -7.40 -5.82
C HIS A 14 -19.75 -7.37 -4.54
N SER A 15 -18.46 -7.06 -4.66
CA SER A 15 -17.54 -7.09 -3.52
C SER A 15 -17.57 -5.78 -2.73
N ALA A 16 -18.25 -5.80 -1.58
CA ALA A 16 -18.37 -4.64 -0.68
C ALA A 16 -16.99 -4.05 -0.30
N THR A 17 -16.00 -4.90 -0.02
CA THR A 17 -14.64 -4.46 0.29
C THR A 17 -14.00 -3.69 -0.85
N GLN A 18 -14.12 -4.21 -2.07
CA GLN A 18 -13.48 -3.61 -3.24
C GLN A 18 -14.16 -2.31 -3.65
N GLN A 19 -15.50 -2.27 -3.61
CA GLN A 19 -16.28 -1.05 -3.86
C GLN A 19 -15.93 0.04 -2.84
N PHE A 20 -15.79 -0.33 -1.56
CA PHE A 20 -15.41 0.61 -0.52
C PHE A 20 -14.01 1.19 -0.75
N LEU A 21 -13.01 0.35 -1.06
CA LEU A 21 -11.66 0.83 -1.41
C LEU A 21 -11.64 1.66 -2.70
N TYR A 22 -12.50 1.32 -3.66
CA TYR A 22 -12.63 2.03 -4.92
C TYR A 22 -13.17 3.45 -4.72
N HIS A 23 -14.20 3.62 -3.91
CA HIS A 23 -14.77 4.95 -3.61
C HIS A 23 -13.94 5.73 -2.59
N GLY A 24 -13.15 5.05 -1.75
CA GLY A 24 -12.33 5.67 -0.73
C GLY A 24 -11.10 6.40 -1.24
N LEU A 25 -10.71 6.25 -2.50
CA LEU A 25 -9.54 6.94 -3.06
C LEU A 25 -9.96 8.27 -3.68
N PRO A 26 -9.33 9.39 -3.30
CA PRO A 26 -9.59 10.68 -3.93
C PRO A 26 -9.23 10.63 -5.42
N SER A 27 -9.96 11.39 -6.23
CA SER A 27 -9.68 11.58 -7.65
C SER A 27 -8.38 12.38 -7.81
N GLY A 28 -7.25 11.69 -7.80
CA GLY A 28 -5.91 12.26 -8.00
C GLY A 28 -5.16 11.54 -9.12
N GLU A 29 -4.42 12.31 -9.91
CA GLU A 29 -3.80 11.86 -11.17
C GLU A 29 -2.64 10.86 -11.00
N ASP A 30 -2.18 10.60 -9.78
CA ASP A 30 -1.00 9.77 -9.52
C ASP A 30 -1.30 8.29 -9.22
N VAL A 31 -2.57 7.88 -9.14
CA VAL A 31 -2.96 6.47 -8.90
C VAL A 31 -3.78 5.93 -10.07
N THR A 32 -3.17 5.04 -10.86
CA THR A 32 -3.82 4.32 -11.95
C THR A 32 -4.37 3.00 -11.44
N ARG A 33 -5.66 2.75 -11.64
CA ARG A 33 -6.30 1.47 -11.28
C ARG A 33 -6.53 0.65 -12.53
N HIS A 34 -6.03 -0.58 -12.53
CA HIS A 34 -6.09 -1.47 -13.67
C HIS A 34 -6.77 -2.78 -13.24
N HIS A 35 -7.98 -3.03 -13.74
CA HIS A 35 -8.81 -4.17 -13.36
C HIS A 35 -8.63 -5.33 -14.34
N LEU A 36 -7.99 -6.41 -13.90
CA LEU A 36 -7.67 -7.54 -14.78
C LEU A 36 -8.91 -8.30 -15.24
N ASP A 37 -9.87 -8.53 -14.35
CA ASP A 37 -11.06 -9.33 -14.66
C ASP A 37 -12.09 -8.60 -15.54
N LYS A 38 -11.88 -7.30 -15.82
CA LYS A 38 -12.68 -6.52 -16.77
C LYS A 38 -12.13 -6.55 -18.20
N LEU A 39 -10.91 -7.07 -18.39
CA LEU A 39 -10.30 -7.18 -19.70
C LEU A 39 -10.89 -8.36 -20.47
N SER A 40 -11.28 -8.13 -21.73
CA SER A 40 -11.68 -9.21 -22.63
C SER A 40 -10.47 -10.05 -23.07
N GLU A 41 -9.33 -9.39 -23.28
CA GLU A 41 -8.05 -10.01 -23.66
C GLU A 41 -6.90 -9.25 -22.97
N LEU A 42 -5.82 -9.96 -22.66
CA LEU A 42 -4.63 -9.40 -22.04
C LEU A 42 -3.63 -8.97 -23.12
N ASP A 43 -3.47 -7.66 -23.34
CA ASP A 43 -2.43 -7.13 -24.23
C ASP A 43 -1.14 -6.89 -23.45
N VAL A 44 -0.19 -7.82 -23.60
CA VAL A 44 1.12 -7.77 -22.95
C VAL A 44 1.83 -6.44 -23.20
N THR A 45 1.71 -5.83 -24.37
CA THR A 45 2.42 -4.57 -24.69
C THR A 45 1.89 -3.42 -23.85
N VAL A 46 0.57 -3.33 -23.68
CA VAL A 46 -0.10 -2.32 -22.84
C VAL A 46 0.29 -2.51 -21.38
N GLU A 47 0.25 -3.75 -20.88
CA GLU A 47 0.61 -4.06 -19.50
C GLU A 47 2.08 -3.72 -19.19
N GLN A 48 2.99 -4.07 -20.09
CA GLN A 48 4.39 -3.72 -19.96
C GLN A 48 4.61 -2.20 -19.99
N GLN A 49 3.82 -1.47 -20.79
CA GLN A 49 3.88 -0.02 -20.83
C GLN A 49 3.40 0.61 -19.52
N LEU A 50 2.28 0.13 -18.97
CA LEU A 50 1.80 0.55 -17.64
C LEU A 50 2.89 0.33 -16.58
N LEU A 51 3.59 -0.81 -16.59
CA LEU A 51 4.69 -1.05 -15.66
C LEU A 51 5.87 -0.08 -15.83
N ARG A 52 6.15 0.39 -17.06
CA ARG A 52 7.22 1.39 -17.29
C ARG A 52 6.85 2.76 -16.73
N GLU A 53 5.59 3.17 -16.90
CA GLU A 53 5.10 4.51 -16.54
C GLU A 53 4.89 4.73 -15.04
N HIS A 54 4.94 3.66 -14.23
CA HIS A 54 4.66 3.72 -12.80
C HIS A 54 5.85 3.31 -11.96
N ASP A 55 6.06 4.03 -10.84
CA ASP A 55 7.16 3.82 -9.90
C ASP A 55 6.82 2.74 -8.87
N ARG A 56 5.55 2.66 -8.49
CA ARG A 56 5.02 1.75 -7.48
C ARG A 56 3.96 0.83 -8.09
N ILE A 57 4.12 -0.47 -7.89
CA ILE A 57 3.19 -1.50 -8.37
C ILE A 57 2.52 -2.15 -7.16
N ILE A 58 1.19 -2.14 -7.13
CA ILE A 58 0.39 -2.70 -6.04
C ILE A 58 -0.49 -3.81 -6.59
N PHE A 59 -0.38 -5.01 -6.02
CA PHE A 59 -1.31 -6.10 -6.31
C PHE A 59 -2.44 -6.09 -5.29
N GLN A 60 -3.67 -5.94 -5.76
CA GLN A 60 -4.87 -5.94 -4.93
C GLN A 60 -5.75 -7.13 -5.28
N PHE A 61 -5.94 -8.04 -4.32
CA PHE A 61 -6.69 -9.27 -4.57
C PHE A 61 -7.29 -9.88 -3.30
N PRO A 62 -8.40 -10.62 -3.40
CA PRO A 62 -8.85 -11.50 -2.33
C PRO A 62 -7.97 -12.75 -2.27
N LEU A 63 -7.64 -13.20 -1.05
CA LEU A 63 -6.86 -14.41 -0.83
C LEU A 63 -7.72 -15.64 -1.17
N TYR A 64 -7.46 -16.28 -2.30
CA TYR A 64 -8.16 -17.50 -2.72
C TYR A 64 -7.23 -18.69 -2.58
N TRP A 65 -7.63 -19.67 -1.76
CA TRP A 65 -6.84 -20.87 -1.50
C TRP A 65 -5.37 -20.56 -1.17
N TYR A 66 -5.15 -19.61 -0.26
CA TYR A 66 -3.81 -19.19 0.17
C TYR A 66 -2.93 -18.67 -0.99
N SER A 67 -3.54 -18.15 -2.05
CA SER A 67 -2.83 -17.67 -3.23
C SER A 67 -3.58 -16.54 -3.93
N THR A 68 -3.00 -16.04 -5.02
CA THR A 68 -3.59 -15.05 -5.91
C THR A 68 -4.69 -15.65 -6.79
N PRO A 69 -5.72 -14.89 -7.18
CA PRO A 69 -6.68 -15.30 -8.20
C PRO A 69 -6.00 -15.66 -9.54
N THR A 70 -6.68 -16.49 -10.33
CA THR A 70 -6.18 -16.96 -11.64
C THR A 70 -5.84 -15.81 -12.59
N SER A 71 -6.63 -14.73 -12.59
CA SER A 71 -6.39 -13.55 -13.42
C SER A 71 -5.02 -12.91 -13.14
N LEU A 72 -4.69 -12.71 -11.87
CA LEU A 72 -3.39 -12.18 -11.47
C LEU A 72 -2.25 -13.16 -11.75
N ARG A 73 -2.48 -14.47 -11.58
CA ARG A 73 -1.46 -15.47 -11.92
C ARG A 73 -1.17 -15.49 -13.42
N ASN A 74 -2.21 -15.49 -14.25
CA ASN A 74 -2.08 -15.42 -15.69
C ASN A 74 -1.37 -14.13 -16.15
N TRP A 75 -1.71 -12.99 -15.54
CA TRP A 75 -1.02 -11.73 -15.81
C TRP A 75 0.48 -11.82 -15.49
N GLN A 76 0.85 -12.39 -14.34
CA GLN A 76 2.26 -12.57 -13.97
C GLN A 76 3.00 -13.42 -15.02
N ASP A 77 2.42 -14.55 -15.41
CA ASP A 77 3.04 -15.50 -16.34
C ASP A 77 3.22 -14.92 -17.76
N GLN A 78 2.32 -14.04 -18.21
CA GLN A 78 2.37 -13.45 -19.55
C GLN A 78 3.14 -12.12 -19.63
N VAL A 79 3.07 -11.27 -18.61
CA VAL A 79 3.63 -9.91 -18.65
C VAL A 79 5.09 -9.88 -18.17
N LEU A 80 5.43 -10.69 -17.16
CA LEU A 80 6.76 -10.69 -16.53
C LEU A 80 7.74 -11.58 -17.31
N THR A 81 8.05 -11.18 -18.55
CA THR A 81 8.91 -11.97 -19.45
C THR A 81 10.40 -11.63 -19.32
N GLN A 82 11.24 -12.58 -19.73
CA GLN A 82 12.69 -12.39 -19.82
C GLN A 82 13.02 -11.28 -20.84
N GLY A 83 13.99 -10.43 -20.51
CA GLY A 83 14.41 -9.28 -21.33
C GLY A 83 13.58 -8.01 -21.08
N PHE A 84 12.44 -8.13 -20.39
CA PHE A 84 11.65 -6.99 -19.94
C PHE A 84 11.68 -6.87 -18.40
N ALA A 85 11.19 -7.90 -17.71
CA ALA A 85 11.02 -7.89 -16.26
C ALA A 85 12.30 -8.36 -15.53
N PHE A 86 13.01 -9.33 -16.09
CA PHE A 86 14.28 -9.84 -15.55
C PHE A 86 15.25 -10.28 -16.65
N GLY A 87 16.51 -10.50 -16.28
CA GLY A 87 17.57 -10.89 -17.21
C GLY A 87 18.27 -9.70 -17.88
N ALA A 88 19.08 -9.97 -18.91
CA ALA A 88 19.81 -8.93 -19.62
C ALA A 88 18.83 -7.98 -20.34
N GLY A 89 18.95 -6.67 -20.05
CA GLY A 89 18.05 -5.64 -20.60
C GLY A 89 16.82 -5.32 -19.74
N ALA A 90 16.69 -5.88 -18.53
CA ALA A 90 15.55 -5.60 -17.65
C ALA A 90 15.43 -4.11 -17.30
N VAL A 91 14.22 -3.56 -17.45
CA VAL A 91 13.90 -2.13 -17.27
C VAL A 91 13.10 -1.82 -16.01
N LEU A 92 12.75 -2.84 -15.21
CA LEU A 92 11.84 -2.70 -14.07
C LEU A 92 12.54 -2.64 -12.70
N ASN A 93 13.87 -2.60 -12.66
CA ASN A 93 14.61 -2.55 -11.39
C ASN A 93 14.31 -1.26 -10.61
N GLY A 94 14.31 -1.35 -9.28
CA GLY A 94 14.19 -0.19 -8.38
C GLY A 94 12.77 0.30 -8.14
N LYS A 95 11.75 -0.37 -8.70
CA LYS A 95 10.34 -0.06 -8.44
C LYS A 95 9.93 -0.53 -7.05
N GLU A 96 8.92 0.13 -6.48
CA GLU A 96 8.31 -0.34 -5.25
C GLU A 96 7.21 -1.36 -5.52
N PHE A 97 7.11 -2.37 -4.67
CA PHE A 97 6.08 -3.39 -4.77
C PHE A 97 5.32 -3.56 -3.46
N GLY A 98 4.00 -3.49 -3.54
CA GLY A 98 3.11 -3.68 -2.41
C GLY A 98 1.97 -4.65 -2.72
N ILE A 99 1.36 -5.16 -1.66
CA ILE A 99 0.25 -6.11 -1.73
C ILE A 99 -0.87 -5.60 -0.85
N VAL A 100 -2.07 -5.55 -1.41
CA VAL A 100 -3.32 -5.29 -0.69
C VAL A 100 -4.13 -6.58 -0.76
N VAL A 101 -4.15 -7.34 0.34
CA VAL A 101 -4.79 -8.64 0.39
C VAL A 101 -5.99 -8.60 1.32
N SER A 102 -7.15 -9.05 0.83
CA SER A 102 -8.35 -9.19 1.65
C SER A 102 -8.70 -10.65 1.91
N PHE A 103 -9.10 -10.97 3.13
CA PHE A 103 -9.49 -12.33 3.51
C PHE A 103 -10.58 -12.30 4.58
N SER A 104 -11.33 -13.42 4.67
CA SER A 104 -12.50 -13.52 5.54
C SER A 104 -12.13 -13.79 6.99
N ASP A 105 -11.09 -14.59 7.23
CA ASP A 105 -10.71 -15.03 8.57
C ASP A 105 -10.02 -13.93 9.38
N ALA A 106 -10.00 -14.08 10.70
CA ALA A 106 -9.35 -13.12 11.57
C ALA A 106 -7.82 -13.19 11.42
N LEU A 107 -7.15 -12.03 11.41
CA LEU A 107 -5.68 -11.98 11.30
C LEU A 107 -4.97 -12.83 12.38
N ARG A 108 -5.55 -12.95 13.58
CA ARG A 108 -5.03 -13.77 14.68
C ARG A 108 -5.01 -15.28 14.40
N GLU A 109 -5.75 -15.76 13.40
CA GLU A 109 -5.74 -17.18 13.04
C GLU A 109 -4.52 -17.53 12.18
N TYR A 110 -3.92 -16.52 11.52
CA TYR A 110 -2.73 -16.63 10.68
C TYR A 110 -1.44 -16.56 11.51
N GLN A 111 -1.22 -17.57 12.36
CA GLN A 111 0.00 -17.74 13.14
C GLN A 111 0.17 -19.21 13.54
N ALA A 112 1.38 -19.58 13.95
CA ALA A 112 1.62 -20.89 14.53
C ALA A 112 0.70 -21.13 15.75
N GLY A 113 -0.06 -22.23 15.73
CA GLY A 113 -1.05 -22.54 16.76
C GLY A 113 -2.43 -21.88 16.59
N GLY A 114 -2.60 -20.99 15.60
CA GLY A 114 -3.91 -20.53 15.14
C GLY A 114 -4.56 -21.55 14.18
N GLN A 115 -5.81 -21.34 13.77
CA GLN A 115 -6.50 -22.27 12.87
C GLN A 115 -5.77 -22.45 11.52
N GLU A 116 -5.22 -21.36 10.97
CA GLU A 116 -4.58 -21.35 9.65
C GLU A 116 -3.14 -21.87 9.68
N GLN A 117 -2.53 -21.98 10.87
CA GLN A 117 -1.16 -22.47 11.13
C GLN A 117 0.01 -21.69 10.50
N TYR A 118 -0.26 -20.77 9.56
CA TYR A 118 0.75 -20.00 8.84
C TYR A 118 0.47 -18.50 8.92
N THR A 119 1.52 -17.69 8.93
CA THR A 119 1.38 -16.25 8.80
C THR A 119 1.06 -15.83 7.37
N ILE A 120 0.37 -14.69 7.21
CA ILE A 120 0.15 -14.09 5.89
C ILE A 120 1.49 -13.82 5.17
N SER A 121 2.53 -13.43 5.92
CA SER A 121 3.86 -13.23 5.34
C SER A 121 4.46 -14.51 4.76
N GLU A 122 4.22 -15.67 5.37
CA GLU A 122 4.63 -16.98 4.83
C GLU A 122 3.85 -17.32 3.56
N ILE A 123 2.54 -17.08 3.56
CA ILE A 123 1.66 -17.32 2.41
C ILE A 123 2.09 -16.46 1.21
N LEU A 124 2.48 -15.20 1.45
CA LEU A 124 2.87 -14.26 0.39
C LEU A 124 4.35 -14.38 -0.04
N ARG A 125 5.11 -15.35 0.48
CA ARG A 125 6.53 -15.56 0.11
C ARG A 125 6.78 -15.67 -1.38
N PRO A 126 5.95 -16.35 -2.21
CA PRO A 126 6.19 -16.43 -3.65
C PRO A 126 6.21 -15.05 -4.32
N LEU A 127 5.33 -14.14 -3.89
CA LEU A 127 5.29 -12.76 -4.42
C LEU A 127 6.47 -11.93 -3.92
N GLN A 128 6.93 -12.17 -2.69
CA GLN A 128 8.16 -11.55 -2.19
C GLN A 128 9.39 -12.02 -2.97
N ALA A 129 9.48 -13.32 -3.27
CA ALA A 129 10.56 -13.89 -4.07
C ALA A 129 10.54 -13.35 -5.51
N MET A 130 9.35 -13.18 -6.09
CA MET A 130 9.15 -12.50 -7.37
C MET A 130 9.68 -11.06 -7.32
N ALA A 131 9.25 -10.26 -6.34
CA ALA A 131 9.73 -8.89 -6.18
C ALA A 131 11.26 -8.81 -6.08
N HIS A 132 11.86 -9.69 -5.28
CA HIS A 132 13.32 -9.78 -5.17
C HIS A 132 13.99 -10.12 -6.51
N LYS A 133 13.43 -11.06 -7.29
CA LYS A 133 13.95 -11.44 -8.61
C LYS A 133 13.89 -10.28 -9.62
N LEU A 134 12.87 -9.45 -9.52
CA LEU A 134 12.65 -8.27 -10.37
C LEU A 134 13.41 -7.01 -9.90
N GLY A 135 14.13 -7.09 -8.77
CA GLY A 135 14.80 -5.94 -8.17
C GLY A 135 13.83 -4.90 -7.61
N TRP A 136 12.63 -5.33 -7.21
CA TRP A 136 11.61 -4.47 -6.60
C TRP A 136 11.78 -4.37 -5.08
N GLN A 137 11.48 -3.21 -4.54
CA GLN A 137 11.47 -2.95 -3.11
C GLN A 137 10.15 -3.44 -2.51
N TYR A 138 10.19 -4.60 -1.85
CA TYR A 138 9.02 -5.22 -1.22
C TYR A 138 8.59 -4.44 0.03
N ARG A 139 7.35 -3.93 0.03
CA ARG A 139 6.73 -3.24 1.16
C ARG A 139 5.91 -4.20 2.00
N THR A 140 5.71 -3.87 3.28
CA THR A 140 4.79 -4.59 4.16
C THR A 140 3.40 -4.66 3.50
N PRO A 141 2.79 -5.85 3.36
CA PRO A 141 1.46 -5.98 2.81
C PRO A 141 0.40 -5.27 3.66
N LEU A 142 -0.57 -4.62 3.01
CA LEU A 142 -1.79 -4.16 3.66
C LEU A 142 -2.78 -5.32 3.73
N MET A 143 -3.12 -5.73 4.95
CA MET A 143 -3.95 -6.90 5.22
C MET A 143 -5.35 -6.46 5.65
N ILE A 144 -6.37 -6.89 4.92
CA ILE A 144 -7.77 -6.52 5.15
C ILE A 144 -8.53 -7.77 5.58
N SER A 145 -8.58 -8.03 6.88
CA SER A 145 -9.34 -9.13 7.47
C SER A 145 -10.76 -8.70 7.84
N GLN A 146 -11.75 -9.58 7.68
CA GLN A 146 -13.09 -9.43 8.26
C GLN A 146 -13.78 -8.09 7.94
N PHE A 147 -13.61 -7.57 6.73
CA PHE A 147 -14.12 -6.24 6.35
C PHE A 147 -15.63 -6.07 6.63
N ALA A 148 -16.43 -7.10 6.37
CA ALA A 148 -17.87 -7.08 6.62
C ALA A 148 -18.25 -6.83 8.09
N TYR A 149 -17.39 -7.22 9.02
CA TYR A 149 -17.60 -7.08 10.47
C TYR A 149 -17.05 -5.77 11.04
N LYS A 150 -16.35 -4.96 10.24
CA LYS A 150 -15.80 -3.68 10.68
C LYS A 150 -16.89 -2.65 10.92
N ASN A 151 -16.75 -1.86 11.98
CA ASN A 151 -17.57 -0.68 12.23
C ASN A 151 -17.14 0.50 11.33
N ASP A 152 -17.89 1.60 11.36
CA ASP A 152 -17.64 2.74 10.48
C ASP A 152 -16.29 3.43 10.75
N GLU A 153 -15.86 3.52 12.01
CA GLU A 153 -14.56 4.09 12.38
C GLU A 153 -13.40 3.24 11.85
N GLU A 154 -13.47 1.93 12.01
CA GLU A 154 -12.48 0.98 11.48
C GLU A 154 -12.42 1.01 9.95
N ARG A 155 -13.57 1.19 9.30
CA ARG A 155 -13.67 1.34 7.84
C ARG A 155 -13.02 2.64 7.37
N LEU A 156 -13.27 3.76 8.06
CA LEU A 156 -12.63 5.05 7.74
C LEU A 156 -11.11 4.99 7.97
N ALA A 157 -10.67 4.41 9.08
CA ALA A 157 -9.25 4.19 9.36
C ALA A 157 -8.57 3.35 8.25
N LEU A 158 -9.26 2.31 7.78
CA LEU A 158 -8.78 1.49 6.66
C LEU A 158 -8.63 2.29 5.36
N ILE A 159 -9.58 3.19 5.03
CA ILE A 159 -9.44 4.06 3.85
C ILE A 159 -8.20 4.94 4.00
N MET A 160 -7.99 5.57 5.16
CA MET A 160 -6.82 6.41 5.37
C MET A 160 -5.52 5.61 5.23
N GLU A 161 -5.48 4.41 5.82
CA GLU A 161 -4.33 3.52 5.69
C GLU A 161 -4.09 3.11 4.23
N TYR A 162 -5.16 2.78 3.49
CA TYR A 162 -5.08 2.42 2.08
C TYR A 162 -4.61 3.59 1.21
N GLN A 163 -5.17 4.79 1.39
CA GLN A 163 -4.72 6.00 0.69
C GLN A 163 -3.23 6.26 0.95
N ARG A 164 -2.80 6.18 2.22
CA ARG A 164 -1.40 6.32 2.61
C ARG A 164 -0.53 5.25 1.97
N TYR A 165 -0.98 4.01 1.98
CA TYR A 165 -0.25 2.90 1.38
C TYR A 165 0.03 3.14 -0.10
N LEU A 166 -0.92 3.73 -0.82
CA LEU A 166 -0.79 4.03 -2.24
C LEU A 166 0.03 5.29 -2.51
N THR A 167 -0.13 6.35 -1.72
CA THR A 167 0.38 7.69 -2.08
C THR A 167 1.57 8.18 -1.26
N GLN A 168 1.84 7.61 -0.08
CA GLN A 168 2.98 8.01 0.76
C GLN A 168 4.30 7.81 0.02
N ALA A 169 5.10 8.86 -0.13
CA ALA A 169 6.46 8.76 -0.61
C ALA A 169 7.38 8.29 0.51
N GLY A 170 8.27 7.32 0.24
CA GLY A 170 9.21 6.80 1.23
C GLY A 170 8.63 5.84 2.26
N THR A 171 9.46 5.43 3.22
CA THR A 171 9.14 4.45 4.26
C THR A 171 9.48 4.98 5.66
N GLY A 172 8.90 4.37 6.69
CA GLY A 172 9.15 4.73 8.08
C GLY A 172 8.19 5.77 8.65
N PHE A 173 8.46 6.16 9.89
CA PHE A 173 7.58 7.02 10.69
C PHE A 173 7.57 8.48 10.19
N ALA A 174 8.74 9.05 9.86
CA ALA A 174 8.84 10.42 9.34
C ALA A 174 8.00 10.63 8.06
N ALA A 175 8.16 9.73 7.08
CA ALA A 175 7.35 9.73 5.86
C ALA A 175 5.85 9.57 6.13
N THR A 176 5.48 8.81 7.17
CA THR A 176 4.09 8.66 7.61
C THR A 176 3.55 9.96 8.17
N GLN A 177 4.32 10.65 9.02
CA GLN A 177 3.94 11.96 9.58
C GLN A 177 3.79 13.02 8.49
N GLU A 178 4.75 13.12 7.58
CA GLU A 178 4.70 14.06 6.43
C GLU A 178 3.44 13.84 5.59
N TRP A 179 3.08 12.58 5.34
CA TRP A 179 1.86 12.25 4.61
C TRP A 179 0.60 12.73 5.32
N TYR A 180 0.47 12.47 6.64
CA TYR A 180 -0.69 12.92 7.41
C TYR A 180 -0.79 14.45 7.47
N LEU A 181 0.33 15.14 7.65
CA LEU A 181 0.39 16.61 7.62
C LEU A 181 -0.07 17.16 6.27
N ALA A 182 0.37 16.56 5.16
CA ALA A 182 -0.06 16.97 3.82
C ALA A 182 -1.57 16.76 3.59
N GLN A 183 -2.13 15.65 4.09
CA GLN A 183 -3.58 15.40 4.02
C GLN A 183 -4.37 16.40 4.87
N LEU A 184 -3.92 16.70 6.10
CA LEU A 184 -4.54 17.69 6.96
C LEU A 184 -4.51 19.09 6.32
N ALA A 185 -3.38 19.50 5.73
CA ALA A 185 -3.27 20.77 5.03
C ALA A 185 -4.26 20.87 3.86
N THR A 186 -4.40 19.79 3.09
CA THR A 186 -5.39 19.71 2.00
C THR A 186 -6.82 19.81 2.54
N LEU A 187 -7.12 19.11 3.63
CA LEU A 187 -8.44 19.13 4.25
C LEU A 187 -8.81 20.51 4.81
N ILE A 188 -7.86 21.19 5.47
CA ILE A 188 -8.01 22.57 5.94
C ILE A 188 -8.37 23.48 4.77
N ALA A 189 -7.64 23.38 3.65
CA ALA A 189 -7.86 24.21 2.47
C ALA A 189 -9.22 23.95 1.76
N GLN A 190 -9.80 22.77 1.95
CA GLN A 190 -11.09 22.37 1.35
C GLN A 190 -12.28 22.52 2.32
N THR A 191 -12.04 22.95 3.56
CA THR A 191 -13.08 23.06 4.58
C THR A 191 -13.72 24.45 4.57
N ASP A 192 -15.02 24.52 4.30
CA ASP A 192 -15.77 25.79 4.27
C ASP A 192 -16.21 26.29 5.67
N SER A 193 -16.16 25.43 6.70
CA SER A 193 -16.60 25.78 8.05
C SER A 193 -15.46 26.32 8.90
N GLU A 194 -15.53 27.59 9.30
CA GLU A 194 -14.51 28.24 10.16
C GLU A 194 -14.23 27.46 11.45
N LEU A 195 -15.27 26.90 12.10
CA LEU A 195 -15.11 26.12 13.33
C LEU A 195 -14.39 24.79 13.08
N ALA A 196 -14.71 24.11 11.97
CA ALA A 196 -14.05 22.86 11.62
C ALA A 196 -12.61 23.12 11.18
N GLN A 197 -12.38 24.19 10.42
CA GLN A 197 -11.07 24.64 10.00
C GLN A 197 -10.17 24.95 11.20
N ALA A 198 -10.64 25.73 12.17
CA ALA A 198 -9.87 26.06 13.38
C ALA A 198 -9.49 24.80 14.21
N LYS A 199 -10.37 23.79 14.26
CA LYS A 199 -10.06 22.51 14.92
C LYS A 199 -8.99 21.73 14.17
N LEU A 200 -9.07 21.69 12.84
CA LEU A 200 -8.07 21.00 12.00
C LEU A 200 -6.71 21.70 12.06
N GLU A 201 -6.69 23.04 12.05
CA GLU A 201 -5.48 23.85 12.21
C GLU A 201 -4.81 23.59 13.57
N ALA A 202 -5.58 23.55 14.66
CA ALA A 202 -5.04 23.22 15.98
C ALA A 202 -4.40 21.82 16.03
N VAL A 203 -5.02 20.82 15.38
CA VAL A 203 -4.44 19.46 15.26
C VAL A 203 -3.17 19.48 14.42
N TYR A 204 -3.18 20.21 13.29
CA TYR A 204 -2.02 20.34 12.41
C TYR A 204 -0.82 20.97 13.14
N GLU A 205 -1.03 22.06 13.88
CA GLU A 205 0.01 22.71 14.69
C GLU A 205 0.55 21.79 15.78
N GLN A 206 -0.31 21.06 16.49
CA GLN A 206 0.14 20.09 17.49
C GLN A 206 0.98 18.97 16.87
N MET A 207 0.62 18.48 15.69
CA MET A 207 1.42 17.46 14.99
C MET A 207 2.78 17.99 14.54
N LEU A 208 2.87 19.26 14.11
CA LEU A 208 4.14 19.91 13.79
C LEU A 208 5.03 20.03 15.04
N ALA A 209 4.49 20.56 16.14
CA ALA A 209 5.23 20.69 17.39
C ALA A 209 5.78 19.33 17.86
N ASN A 210 4.93 18.29 17.88
CA ASN A 210 5.35 16.94 18.27
C ASN A 210 6.47 16.37 17.37
N ARG A 211 6.48 16.72 16.07
CA ARG A 211 7.53 16.27 15.14
C ARG A 211 8.86 16.97 15.43
N ASP A 212 8.81 18.25 15.70
CA ASP A 212 10.00 19.05 15.99
C ASP A 212 10.60 18.60 17.35
N ASP A 213 9.76 18.37 18.36
CA ASP A 213 10.16 17.78 19.66
C ASP A 213 10.82 16.42 19.49
N LEU A 214 10.24 15.52 18.66
CA LEU A 214 10.84 14.22 18.38
C LEU A 214 12.21 14.33 17.70
N THR A 215 12.39 15.34 16.86
CA THR A 215 13.67 15.58 16.17
C THR A 215 14.74 16.04 17.16
N GLU A 216 14.38 16.94 18.08
CA GLU A 216 15.27 17.39 19.16
C GLU A 216 15.63 16.24 20.11
N LEU A 217 14.67 15.40 20.48
CA LEU A 217 14.91 14.22 21.31
C LEU A 217 15.86 13.23 20.62
N HIS A 218 15.70 12.99 19.32
CA HIS A 218 16.59 12.10 18.57
C HIS A 218 18.01 12.65 18.55
N TRP A 219 18.16 13.96 18.27
CA TRP A 219 19.46 14.63 18.29
C TRP A 219 20.14 14.55 19.66
N THR A 220 19.37 14.74 20.74
CA THR A 220 19.88 14.64 22.11
C THR A 220 20.35 13.22 22.43
N VAL A 221 19.59 12.20 22.04
CA VAL A 221 19.96 10.79 22.23
C VAL A 221 21.23 10.44 21.46
N ASP A 222 21.35 10.91 20.21
CA ASP A 222 22.55 10.66 19.40
C ASP A 222 23.79 11.35 19.96
N MET A 223 23.64 12.57 20.51
CA MET A 223 24.71 13.26 21.21
C MET A 223 25.21 12.45 22.41
N ILE A 224 24.30 11.95 23.26
CA ILE A 224 24.64 11.14 24.45
C ILE A 224 25.38 9.86 24.05
N LYS A 225 24.89 9.15 23.02
CA LYS A 225 25.54 7.91 22.54
C LYS A 225 26.97 8.16 22.04
N ASN A 226 27.18 9.24 21.29
CA ASN A 226 28.50 9.59 20.78
C ASN A 226 29.48 10.01 21.88
N GLU A 227 28.98 10.56 23.00
CA GLU A 227 29.80 10.85 24.19
C GLU A 227 30.18 9.57 24.96
N GLU A 228 29.29 8.56 24.99
CA GLU A 228 29.55 7.27 25.66
C GLU A 228 30.49 6.33 24.88
N GLU A 229 30.45 6.33 23.55
CA GLU A 229 31.35 5.52 22.69
C GLU A 229 32.78 6.10 22.56
N GLY A 230 33.03 7.29 23.11
CA GLY A 230 34.32 7.99 23.07
C GLY A 230 35.30 7.65 24.20
N TYR A 231 35.00 6.66 25.06
CA TYR A 231 35.82 6.23 26.21
C TYR A 231 36.39 4.81 26.08
#